data_AF-A0A934WI41-F1
#
_entry.id   AF-A0A934WI41-F1
#
_cell.length_a   1.000
_cell.length_b   1.000
_cell.length_c   1.000
_cell.angle_alpha   90.00
_cell.angle_beta   90.00
_cell.angle_gamma   90.00
#
_symmetry.space_group_name_H-M   'P 1'
#
loop_
_entity.id
_entity.type
_entity.pdbx_description
1 polymer ?
#
loop_
_entity_poly.entity_id
_entity_poly.type
_entity_poly.pdbx_seq_one_letter_code
_entity_poly.pdbx_strand_id
1 'polypeptide(L)'
;MRRAEHADGDLSDIRLRPARRADSALRLDRRATAAGWDLDTVRGPEAIGQAAWLALATPRGSLAHLGHARFGSRLHLLIGEPLDARTLSRAAAYVREALRDDPRFRLLGVALARHPADPGALEVQIDIEPGGAFTFPLGALIGAAEGGP
;
A
#
# COMPACT_ATOMS: atom_id res chain seq x y z
N MET A 1 -8.43 28.92 7.29
CA MET A 1 -7.66 28.12 6.32
C MET A 1 -6.18 28.21 6.69
N ARG A 2 -5.62 27.22 7.41
CA ARG A 2 -4.18 27.15 7.70
C ARG A 2 -3.55 26.16 6.72
N ARG A 3 -2.73 26.67 5.80
CA ARG A 3 -1.93 25.88 4.86
C ARG A 3 -0.73 25.28 5.58
N ALA A 4 -0.40 24.06 5.16
CA ALA A 4 0.78 23.26 5.44
C ALA A 4 2.05 24.03 5.89
N GLU A 5 2.46 23.80 7.14
CA GLU A 5 3.82 24.01 7.65
C GLU A 5 4.27 22.74 8.39
N HIS A 6 4.28 21.59 7.69
CA HIS A 6 5.06 20.43 8.11
C HIS A 6 5.88 19.98 6.90
N ALA A 7 6.85 20.82 6.53
CA ALA A 7 7.91 20.42 5.64
C ALA A 7 8.98 19.67 6.45
N ASP A 8 9.16 18.40 6.12
CA ASP A 8 10.48 17.76 5.89
C ASP A 8 11.34 17.30 7.09
N GLY A 9 10.86 17.35 8.34
CA GLY A 9 11.72 17.03 9.51
C GLY A 9 11.51 15.70 10.25
N ASP A 10 10.27 15.28 10.52
CA ASP A 10 10.03 14.26 11.57
C ASP A 10 8.79 13.39 11.30
N LEU A 11 8.58 12.98 10.06
CA LEU A 11 7.63 11.89 9.79
C LEU A 11 8.26 10.59 10.30
N SER A 12 7.79 10.12 11.45
CA SER A 12 8.13 8.82 12.02
C SER A 12 6.86 8.01 12.22
N ASP A 13 6.90 6.74 11.84
CA ASP A 13 5.82 5.77 12.03
C ASP A 13 6.39 4.45 12.55
N ILE A 14 5.53 3.55 13.03
CA ILE A 14 5.91 2.20 13.39
C ILE A 14 6.16 1.43 12.09
N ARG A 15 7.32 0.77 11.97
CA ARG A 15 7.63 -0.05 10.79
C ARG A 15 6.68 -1.22 10.71
N LEU A 16 5.88 -1.24 9.65
CA LEU A 16 4.99 -2.35 9.35
C LEU A 16 5.77 -3.54 8.83
N ARG A 17 5.38 -4.72 9.31
CA ARG A 17 5.87 -6.01 8.83
C ARG A 17 4.66 -6.78 8.33
N PRO A 18 4.26 -6.59 7.06
CA PRO A 18 3.10 -7.29 6.52
C PRO A 18 3.36 -8.81 6.54
N ALA A 19 2.74 -9.50 7.49
CA ALA A 19 2.75 -10.96 7.53
C ALA A 19 1.75 -11.46 6.49
N ARG A 20 2.21 -12.33 5.56
CA ARG A 20 1.27 -13.10 4.74
C ARG A 20 0.48 -14.02 5.68
N ARG A 21 -0.82 -13.79 5.75
CA ARG A 21 -1.87 -14.64 6.36
C ARG A 21 -1.41 -15.55 7.51
N ALA A 22 -1.59 -15.02 8.73
CA ALA A 22 -1.91 -15.74 9.96
C ALA A 22 -1.37 -17.18 10.09
N ASP A 23 -0.08 -17.32 10.36
CA ASP A 23 0.33 -18.32 11.33
C ASP A 23 0.07 -17.70 12.71
N SER A 24 -1.15 -17.91 13.24
CA SER A 24 -1.65 -17.29 14.49
C SER A 24 -0.92 -17.77 15.76
N ALA A 25 0.23 -18.44 15.61
CA ALA A 25 1.16 -18.55 16.70
C ALA A 25 1.81 -17.17 16.87
N LEU A 26 1.52 -16.51 18.00
CA LEU A 26 2.42 -15.52 18.60
C LEU A 26 3.77 -16.19 18.85
N ARG A 27 4.52 -16.46 17.78
CA ARG A 27 5.95 -16.65 17.86
C ARG A 27 6.45 -15.28 18.24
N LEU A 28 6.80 -15.13 19.51
CA LEU A 28 7.78 -14.16 19.98
C LEU A 28 9.08 -14.48 19.25
N ASP A 29 9.10 -14.21 17.95
CA ASP A 29 10.27 -14.28 17.12
C ASP A 29 11.11 -13.12 17.62
N ARG A 30 11.97 -13.41 18.60
CA ARG A 30 12.98 -12.48 19.12
C ARG A 30 14.03 -12.28 18.03
N ARG A 31 13.60 -11.87 16.84
CA ARG A 31 14.44 -11.37 15.77
C ARG A 31 14.83 -9.97 16.20
N ALA A 32 16.10 -9.82 16.56
CA ALA A 32 16.70 -8.56 16.96
C ALA A 32 16.21 -7.44 16.00
N THR A 33 15.38 -6.54 16.51
CA THR A 33 15.18 -5.24 15.86
C THR A 33 16.48 -4.45 16.00
N ALA A 34 16.66 -3.42 15.17
CA ALA A 34 17.85 -2.57 15.23
C ALA A 34 18.09 -1.99 16.64
N ALA A 35 17.04 -1.86 17.46
CA ALA A 35 17.09 -1.31 18.81
C ALA A 35 16.87 -2.34 19.94
N GLY A 36 16.68 -3.63 19.63
CA GLY A 36 16.47 -4.69 20.64
C GLY A 36 15.05 -4.77 21.25
N TRP A 37 14.07 -4.05 20.70
CA TRP A 37 12.65 -4.05 21.11
C TRP A 37 11.77 -4.88 20.17
N ASP A 38 10.49 -5.10 20.50
CA ASP A 38 9.53 -5.80 19.62
C ASP A 38 9.09 -4.92 18.43
N LEU A 39 9.11 -3.60 18.59
CA LEU A 39 8.72 -2.62 17.58
C LEU A 39 9.95 -1.87 17.04
N ASP A 40 9.85 -1.48 15.77
CA ASP A 40 10.85 -0.67 15.07
C ASP A 40 10.16 0.55 14.44
N THR A 41 10.93 1.57 14.09
CA THR A 41 10.40 2.81 13.49
C THR A 41 10.84 2.95 12.04
N VAL A 42 9.98 3.55 11.23
CA VAL A 42 10.29 4.01 9.89
C VAL A 42 10.18 5.52 9.86
N ARG A 43 11.08 6.21 9.14
CA ARG A 43 11.16 7.67 9.10
C ARG A 43 11.21 8.18 7.67
N GLY A 44 10.95 9.47 7.48
CA GLY A 44 11.20 10.17 6.22
C GLY A 44 10.46 9.55 5.03
N PRO A 45 11.08 9.47 3.84
CA PRO A 45 10.50 8.90 2.63
C PRO A 45 9.90 7.50 2.81
N GLU A 46 10.52 6.63 3.61
CA GLU A 46 10.06 5.28 3.83
C GLU A 46 8.74 5.24 4.61
N ALA A 47 8.53 6.20 5.53
CA ALA A 47 7.26 6.34 6.26
C ALA A 47 6.14 6.78 5.30
N ILE A 48 6.47 7.59 4.30
CA ILE A 48 5.54 8.00 3.25
C ILE A 48 5.21 6.82 2.31
N GLY A 49 6.20 6.04 1.91
CA GLY A 49 5.99 4.81 1.15
C GLY A 49 5.09 3.82 1.89
N GLN A 50 5.32 3.64 3.19
CA GLN A 50 4.49 2.79 4.05
C GLN A 50 3.04 3.29 4.16
N ALA A 51 2.87 4.60 4.31
CA ALA A 51 1.57 5.25 4.32
C ALA A 51 0.79 5.04 3.02
N ALA A 52 1.44 5.22 1.88
CA ALA A 52 0.86 4.96 0.57
C ALA A 52 0.46 3.49 0.44
N TRP A 53 1.34 2.57 0.86
CA TRP A 53 1.04 1.14 0.87
C TRP A 53 -0.21 0.81 1.71
N LEU A 54 -0.32 1.36 2.93
CA LEU A 54 -1.51 1.18 3.79
C LEU A 54 -2.80 1.62 3.11
N ALA A 55 -2.79 2.80 2.48
CA ALA A 55 -3.94 3.32 1.75
C ALA A 55 -4.33 2.42 0.57
N LEU A 56 -3.36 1.82 -0.12
CA LEU A 56 -3.62 0.92 -1.24
C LEU A 56 -4.09 -0.46 -0.79
N ALA A 57 -3.51 -1.02 0.27
CA ALA A 57 -3.79 -2.36 0.78
C ALA A 57 -5.12 -2.45 1.55
N THR A 58 -5.63 -1.33 2.06
CA THR A 58 -6.87 -1.31 2.85
C THR A 58 -8.09 -1.16 1.94
N PRO A 59 -9.10 -2.07 2.01
CA PRO A 59 -10.35 -1.88 1.29
C PRO A 59 -11.09 -0.61 1.73
N ARG A 60 -11.48 0.22 0.76
CA ARG A 60 -12.21 1.46 1.05
C ARG A 60 -13.52 1.16 1.77
N GLY A 61 -13.77 1.87 2.88
CA GLY A 61 -14.96 1.72 3.71
C GLY A 61 -14.83 0.70 4.84
N SER A 62 -13.77 -0.11 4.87
CA SER A 62 -13.53 -1.08 5.95
C SER A 62 -13.38 -0.42 7.33
N LEU A 63 -12.84 0.81 7.36
CA LEU A 63 -12.66 1.60 8.58
C LEU A 63 -13.81 2.58 8.86
N ALA A 64 -14.97 2.41 8.22
CA ALA A 64 -16.13 3.28 8.44
C ALA A 64 -16.57 3.31 9.92
N HIS A 65 -16.50 2.17 10.61
CA HIS A 65 -16.85 2.07 12.03
C HIS A 65 -15.88 2.84 12.95
N LEU A 66 -14.70 3.24 12.45
CA LEU A 66 -13.73 4.11 13.14
C LEU A 66 -13.85 5.58 12.71
N GLY A 67 -14.86 5.94 11.90
CA GLY A 67 -15.00 7.30 11.35
C GLY A 67 -14.17 7.56 10.10
N HIS A 68 -13.53 6.55 9.51
CA HIS A 68 -12.64 6.67 8.35
C HIS A 68 -13.22 6.01 7.10
N ALA A 69 -14.49 6.29 6.77
CA ALA A 69 -15.21 5.63 5.67
C ALA A 69 -14.58 5.85 4.27
N ARG A 70 -13.82 6.94 4.10
CA ARG A 70 -13.12 7.25 2.83
C ARG A 70 -11.71 6.70 2.75
N PHE A 71 -11.14 6.19 3.84
CA PHE A 71 -9.77 5.66 3.83
C PHE A 71 -9.72 4.34 3.06
N GLY A 72 -8.62 4.12 2.34
CA GLY A 72 -8.38 2.89 1.58
C GLY A 72 -8.62 3.03 0.07
N SER A 73 -8.42 1.92 -0.64
CA SER A 73 -8.56 1.84 -2.09
C SER A 73 -9.69 0.90 -2.52
N ARG A 74 -10.11 1.09 -3.77
CA ARG A 74 -11.08 0.22 -4.44
C ARG A 74 -10.40 -0.87 -5.27
N LEU A 75 -9.10 -1.07 -5.12
CA LEU A 75 -8.35 -2.10 -5.87
C LEU A 75 -8.89 -3.51 -5.61
N HIS A 76 -9.42 -3.76 -4.40
CA HIS A 76 -10.07 -5.03 -4.06
C HIS A 76 -11.29 -5.37 -4.95
N LEU A 77 -11.93 -4.39 -5.60
CA LEU A 77 -13.03 -4.62 -6.53
C LEU A 77 -12.57 -5.22 -7.86
N LEU A 78 -11.26 -5.19 -8.14
CA LEU A 78 -10.68 -5.75 -9.35
C LEU A 78 -10.22 -7.20 -9.14
N ILE A 79 -10.40 -7.76 -7.94
CA ILE A 79 -10.10 -9.16 -7.67
C ILE A 79 -11.07 -10.05 -8.44
N GLY A 80 -10.53 -11.00 -9.20
CA GLY A 80 -11.27 -11.89 -10.11
C GLY A 80 -11.41 -11.34 -11.53
N GLU A 81 -11.05 -10.07 -11.78
CA GLU A 81 -11.15 -9.48 -13.11
C GLU A 81 -9.91 -9.83 -13.97
N PRO A 82 -10.07 -9.97 -15.30
CA PRO A 82 -8.93 -10.13 -16.20
C PRO A 82 -8.05 -8.87 -16.16
N LEU A 83 -6.72 -9.07 -16.10
CA LEU A 83 -5.74 -8.00 -16.00
C LEU A 83 -5.42 -7.35 -17.36
N ASP A 84 -6.44 -6.88 -18.07
CA ASP A 84 -6.34 -6.21 -19.37
C ASP A 84 -6.14 -4.68 -19.23
N ALA A 85 -6.00 -3.98 -20.37
CA ALA A 85 -5.80 -2.53 -20.39
C ALA A 85 -6.94 -1.73 -19.73
N ARG A 86 -8.17 -2.26 -19.76
CA ARG A 86 -9.34 -1.64 -19.13
C ARG A 86 -9.26 -1.78 -17.61
N THR A 87 -8.90 -2.96 -17.10
CA THR A 87 -8.68 -3.20 -15.67
C THR A 87 -7.50 -2.37 -15.16
N LEU A 88 -6.40 -2.28 -15.90
CA LEU A 88 -5.27 -1.41 -15.56
C LEU A 88 -5.68 0.07 -15.51
N SER A 89 -6.50 0.54 -16.45
CA SER A 89 -7.00 1.91 -16.43
C SER A 89 -7.88 2.21 -15.20
N ARG A 90 -8.76 1.26 -14.81
CA ARG A 90 -9.55 1.35 -13.57
C ARG A 90 -8.67 1.33 -12.33
N ALA A 91 -7.68 0.44 -12.28
CA ALA A 91 -6.74 0.36 -11.18
C ALA A 91 -5.98 1.68 -10.99
N ALA A 92 -5.51 2.29 -12.08
CA ALA A 92 -4.79 3.56 -12.02
C ALA A 92 -5.67 4.71 -11.52
N ALA A 93 -6.97 4.69 -11.83
CA ALA A 93 -7.92 5.65 -11.28
C ALA A 93 -8.12 5.43 -9.77
N TYR A 94 -8.24 4.18 -9.31
CA TYR A 94 -8.38 3.85 -7.89
C TYR A 94 -7.14 4.18 -7.06
N VAL A 95 -5.94 3.98 -7.59
CA VAL A 95 -4.68 4.41 -6.95
C VAL A 95 -4.68 5.93 -6.77
N ARG A 96 -4.98 6.68 -7.84
CA ARG A 96 -5.04 8.15 -7.77
C ARG A 96 -6.11 8.64 -6.78
N GLU A 97 -7.27 7.98 -6.73
CA GLU A 97 -8.33 8.32 -5.78
C GLU A 97 -7.89 8.08 -4.33
N ALA A 98 -7.29 6.93 -4.04
CA ALA A 98 -6.89 6.54 -2.69
C ALA A 98 -5.79 7.43 -2.12
N LEU A 99 -4.84 7.86 -2.96
CA LEU A 99 -3.67 8.64 -2.55
C LEU A 99 -3.89 10.16 -2.60
N ARG A 100 -5.01 10.63 -3.17
CA ARG A 100 -5.27 12.07 -3.36
C ARG A 100 -5.41 12.85 -2.05
N ASP A 101 -6.04 12.25 -1.05
CA ASP A 101 -6.45 12.93 0.17
C ASP A 101 -5.37 12.89 1.27
N ASP A 102 -4.21 12.29 1.02
CA ASP A 102 -3.12 12.19 2.00
C ASP A 102 -2.31 13.49 2.05
N PRO A 103 -2.30 14.24 3.18
CA PRO A 103 -1.63 15.52 3.26
C PRO A 103 -0.09 15.40 3.36
N ARG A 104 0.46 14.20 3.54
CA ARG A 104 1.90 14.00 3.76
C ARG A 104 2.71 14.06 2.47
N PHE A 105 2.07 13.86 1.32
CA PHE A 105 2.75 13.84 0.04
C PHE A 105 1.83 14.32 -1.09
N ARG A 106 2.44 14.68 -2.22
CA ARG A 106 1.80 15.01 -3.48
C ARG A 106 2.09 13.91 -4.49
N LEU A 107 1.05 13.32 -5.06
CA LEU A 107 1.17 12.33 -6.13
C LEU A 107 1.55 13.01 -7.45
N LEU A 108 2.69 12.63 -8.02
CA LEU A 108 3.21 13.12 -9.30
C LEU A 108 2.89 12.16 -10.46
N GLY A 109 2.97 10.86 -10.20
CA GLY A 109 2.88 9.82 -11.24
C GLY A 109 2.32 8.50 -10.72
N VAL A 110 1.67 7.75 -11.62
CA VAL A 110 1.21 6.38 -11.39
C VAL A 110 1.44 5.56 -12.66
N ALA A 111 2.21 4.49 -12.54
CA ALA A 111 2.39 3.48 -13.57
C ALA A 111 2.01 2.11 -13.03
N LEU A 112 1.38 1.29 -13.88
CA LEU A 112 0.89 -0.03 -13.52
C LEU A 112 1.39 -1.06 -14.51
N ALA A 113 1.86 -2.19 -13.99
CA ALA A 113 2.31 -3.31 -14.79
C ALA A 113 1.82 -4.64 -14.19
N ARG A 114 1.81 -5.70 -15.01
CA ARG A 114 1.64 -7.06 -14.50
C ARG A 114 2.93 -7.46 -13.78
N HIS A 115 2.82 -8.11 -12.64
CA HIS A 115 4.00 -8.61 -11.95
C HIS A 115 4.64 -9.74 -12.78
N PRO A 116 5.96 -9.71 -13.03
CA PRO A 116 6.61 -10.63 -13.96
C PRO A 116 6.59 -12.09 -13.50
N ALA A 117 6.65 -12.32 -12.18
CA ALA A 117 6.65 -13.68 -11.61
C ALA A 117 5.28 -14.16 -11.12
N ASP A 118 4.26 -13.29 -11.12
CA ASP A 118 2.90 -13.64 -10.69
C ASP A 118 1.91 -12.94 -11.63
N PRO A 119 1.41 -13.64 -12.68
CA PRO A 119 0.50 -13.07 -13.65
C PRO A 119 -0.81 -12.53 -13.06
N GLY A 120 -1.16 -12.97 -11.85
CA GLY A 120 -2.33 -12.51 -11.10
C GLY A 120 -2.08 -11.29 -10.23
N ALA A 121 -0.82 -10.85 -10.08
CA ALA A 121 -0.47 -9.70 -9.27
C ALA A 121 -0.23 -8.44 -10.11
N LEU A 122 -0.54 -7.31 -9.48
CA LEU A 122 -0.35 -5.97 -10.04
C LEU A 122 0.88 -5.35 -9.39
N GLU A 123 1.78 -4.83 -10.21
CA GLU A 123 2.85 -3.96 -9.76
C GLU A 123 2.40 -2.51 -9.90
N VAL A 124 2.39 -1.79 -8.78
CA VAL A 124 2.02 -0.37 -8.71
C VAL A 124 3.27 0.45 -8.45
N GLN A 125 3.66 1.27 -9.42
CA GLN A 125 4.68 2.29 -9.25
C GLN A 125 4.02 3.66 -9.06
N ILE A 126 4.42 4.37 -8.02
CA ILE A 126 3.99 5.75 -7.77
C ILE A 126 5.19 6.67 -7.64
N ASP A 127 5.05 7.89 -8.12
CA ASP A 127 6.00 8.97 -7.92
C ASP A 127 5.37 10.01 -7.00
N ILE A 128 6.02 10.33 -5.88
CA ILE A 128 5.47 11.22 -4.85
C ILE A 128 6.50 12.23 -4.36
N GLU A 129 6.01 13.37 -3.88
CA GLU A 129 6.82 14.42 -3.27
C GLU A 129 6.27 14.82 -1.90
N PRO A 130 7.10 14.85 -0.83
CA PRO A 130 8.47 14.33 -0.78
C PRO A 130 8.46 12.79 -0.84
N GLY A 131 9.54 12.17 -1.32
CA GLY A 131 9.73 10.71 -1.18
C GLY A 131 10.26 9.95 -2.41
N GLY A 132 10.08 10.48 -3.63
CA GLY A 132 10.58 9.83 -4.85
C GLY A 132 9.65 8.74 -5.38
N ALA A 133 10.23 7.71 -6.02
CA ALA A 133 9.49 6.62 -6.65
C ALA A 133 9.39 5.40 -5.73
N PHE A 134 8.19 4.84 -5.59
CA PHE A 134 7.92 3.62 -4.83
C PHE A 134 7.23 2.59 -5.71
N THR A 135 7.67 1.33 -5.61
CA THR A 135 7.06 0.19 -6.30
C THR A 135 6.50 -0.79 -5.28
N PHE A 136 5.22 -1.11 -5.42
CA PHE A 136 4.50 -2.03 -4.54
C PHE A 136 3.98 -3.23 -5.34
N PRO A 137 4.36 -4.46 -4.96
CA PRO A 137 3.68 -5.65 -5.45
C PRO A 137 2.36 -5.80 -4.67
N LEU A 138 1.23 -5.57 -5.33
CA LEU A 138 -0.10 -5.84 -4.78
C LEU A 138 -0.63 -7.15 -5.40
N GLY A 139 -0.60 -8.24 -4.63
CA GLY A 139 -1.19 -9.54 -5.01
C GLY A 139 -2.52 -9.79 -4.28
N ALA A 140 -3.48 -10.59 -4.76
CA ALA A 140 -3.69 -11.22 -6.05
C ALA A 140 -5.02 -10.68 -6.62
N LEU A 141 -5.00 -10.11 -7.82
CA LEU A 141 -6.20 -9.64 -8.53
C LEU A 141 -6.85 -10.76 -9.37
N ILE A 142 -6.23 -11.93 -9.46
CA ILE A 142 -6.79 -13.09 -10.13
C ILE A 142 -6.80 -14.24 -9.14
N GLY A 143 -7.95 -14.91 -9.00
CA GLY A 143 -7.98 -16.22 -8.37
C GLY A 143 -7.07 -17.14 -9.15
N ALA A 144 -5.85 -17.36 -8.66
CA ALA A 144 -5.12 -18.57 -8.97
C ALA A 144 -5.94 -19.71 -8.36
N ALA A 145 -6.92 -20.19 -9.13
CA ALA A 145 -7.30 -21.58 -9.03
C ALA A 145 -5.99 -22.35 -9.26
N GLU A 146 -5.43 -22.89 -8.20
CA GLU A 146 -4.36 -23.86 -8.28
C GLU A 146 -4.91 -25.08 -9.01
N GLY A 147 -4.73 -25.10 -10.33
CA GLY A 147 -4.61 -26.30 -11.11
C GLY A 147 -3.12 -26.50 -11.35
N GLY A 148 -2.49 -27.34 -10.54
CA GLY A 148 -1.17 -27.92 -10.80
C GLY A 148 -1.30 -29.45 -10.87
N PRO A 149 -0.62 -30.12 -11.83
CA PRO A 149 -0.73 -31.56 -12.09
C PRO A 149 -0.16 -32.46 -10.98
#